data_AF-A0A356MJ06-F1
#
_entry.id   AF-A0A356MJ06-F1
#
_cell.length_a   1.000
_cell.length_b   1.000
_cell.length_c   1.000
_cell.angle_alpha   90.00
_cell.angle_beta   90.00
_cell.angle_gamma   90.00
#
_symmetry.space_group_name_H-M   'P 1'
#
loop_
_entity.id
_entity.type
_entity.pdbx_description
1 polymer ?
#
loop_
_entity_poly.entity_id
_entity_poly.type
_entity_poly.pdbx_seq_one_letter_code
_entity_poly.pdbx_strand_id
1 'polypeptide(L)'
;ELAKNKVITLANIISEYTGNITIHIIPFTHIQEEIHKRCKPEYMITLMRRIMMRISERIAKNNGLKAIITGESLAQVASQTIESMTVTNAVIEDLPVLRPLIGMDKEDIIAISKKIRTYDTSILPYEDCCTVFLPEHPIIKPRIDKVEKEESRLNIEELIAEAMEKEEIVNTKDL
;
A
#
# COMPACT_ATOMS: atom_id res chain seq x y z
N GLU A 1 15.08 2.30 6.99
CA GLU A 1 15.13 3.05 8.27
C GLU A 1 14.33 4.35 8.31
N LEU A 2 14.68 5.42 7.58
CA LEU A 2 13.97 6.71 7.73
C LEU A 2 12.47 6.66 7.37
N ALA A 3 12.11 6.02 6.25
CA ALA A 3 10.71 5.82 5.86
C ALA A 3 9.93 4.97 6.89
N LYS A 4 10.57 3.95 7.46
CA LYS A 4 10.01 3.13 8.56
C LYS A 4 9.72 3.99 9.78
N ASN A 5 10.69 4.80 10.23
CA ASN A 5 10.52 5.70 11.36
C ASN A 5 9.39 6.72 11.13
N LYS A 6 9.26 7.25 9.91
CA LYS A 6 8.13 8.13 9.54
C LYS A 6 6.78 7.46 9.80
N VAL A 7 6.61 6.21 9.37
CA VAL A 7 5.37 5.44 9.58
C VAL A 7 5.12 5.18 11.07
N ILE A 8 6.16 4.81 11.82
CA ILE A 8 6.06 4.60 13.27
C ILE A 8 5.62 5.89 13.98
N THR A 9 6.23 7.03 13.63
CA THR A 9 5.83 8.33 14.19
C THR A 9 4.37 8.66 13.85
N LEU A 10 3.93 8.44 12.60
CA LEU A 10 2.53 8.65 12.22
C LEU A 10 1.57 7.75 13.01
N ALA A 11 1.93 6.47 13.20
CA ALA A 11 1.14 5.55 14.00
C ALA A 11 1.03 6.01 15.46
N ASN A 12 2.09 6.55 16.05
CA ASN A 12 2.05 7.12 17.40
C ASN A 12 1.15 8.36 17.49
N ILE A 13 1.11 9.22 16.46
CA ILE A 13 0.19 10.37 16.45
C ILE A 13 -1.27 9.90 16.36
N ILE A 14 -1.54 8.89 15.52
CA ILE A 14 -2.90 8.36 15.33
C ILE A 14 -3.37 7.55 16.54
N SER A 15 -2.46 6.90 17.28
CA SER A 15 -2.81 6.09 18.46
C SER A 15 -3.47 6.91 19.57
N GLU A 16 -3.27 8.23 19.60
CA GLU A 16 -3.98 9.15 20.49
C GLU A 16 -5.51 9.16 20.24
N TYR A 17 -5.96 8.81 19.02
CA TYR A 17 -7.38 8.79 18.63
C TYR A 17 -7.97 7.38 18.59
N THR A 18 -7.15 6.38 18.25
CA THR A 18 -7.61 4.99 18.01
C THR A 18 -7.23 4.02 19.11
N GLY A 19 -6.41 4.46 20.08
CA GLY A 19 -5.69 3.57 20.97
C GLY A 19 -4.54 2.87 20.26
N ASN A 20 -4.05 1.80 20.87
CA ASN A 20 -2.81 1.14 20.47
C ASN A 20 -2.87 0.55 19.06
N ILE A 21 -1.83 0.78 18.28
CA ILE A 21 -1.70 0.31 16.90
C ILE A 21 -0.61 -0.75 16.84
N THR A 22 -0.88 -1.85 16.12
CA THR A 22 0.12 -2.84 15.76
C THR A 22 0.55 -2.57 14.32
N ILE A 23 1.85 -2.40 14.12
CA ILE A 23 2.47 -2.08 12.84
C ILE A 23 3.14 -3.34 12.32
N HIS A 24 2.68 -3.80 11.17
CA HIS A 24 3.27 -4.93 10.44
C HIS A 24 4.21 -4.38 9.37
N ILE A 25 5.50 -4.64 9.51
CA ILE A 25 6.55 -4.16 8.61
C ILE A 25 6.97 -5.33 7.72
N ILE A 26 6.59 -5.25 6.45
CA ILE A 26 6.85 -6.30 5.47
C ILE A 26 7.96 -5.84 4.51
N PRO A 27 9.09 -6.56 4.42
CA PRO A 27 10.13 -6.25 3.46
C PRO A 27 9.64 -6.52 2.04
N PHE A 28 9.65 -5.48 1.21
CA PHE A 28 9.06 -5.53 -0.13
C PHE A 28 10.10 -5.54 -1.26
N THR A 29 11.39 -5.33 -0.96
CA THR A 29 12.45 -5.13 -1.95
C THR A 29 12.55 -6.28 -2.96
N HIS A 30 12.54 -7.54 -2.51
CA HIS A 30 12.67 -8.69 -3.42
C HIS A 30 11.49 -8.78 -4.41
N ILE A 31 10.27 -8.54 -3.95
CA ILE A 31 9.07 -8.45 -4.80
C ILE A 31 9.27 -7.38 -5.87
N GLN A 32 9.78 -6.20 -5.50
CA GLN A 32 10.00 -5.12 -6.45
C GLN A 32 11.05 -5.47 -7.50
N GLU A 33 12.15 -6.08 -7.08
CA GLU A 33 13.20 -6.53 -8.01
C GLU A 33 12.68 -7.56 -9.00
N GLU A 34 11.88 -8.54 -8.55
CA GLU A 34 11.32 -9.55 -9.45
C GLU A 34 10.30 -8.97 -10.43
N ILE A 35 9.45 -8.03 -9.99
CA ILE A 35 8.57 -7.29 -10.91
C ILE A 35 9.41 -6.52 -11.94
N HIS A 36 10.45 -5.80 -11.50
CA HIS A 36 11.31 -5.03 -12.39
C HIS A 36 12.04 -5.89 -13.43
N LYS A 37 12.52 -7.08 -13.02
CA LYS A 37 13.25 -8.01 -13.90
C LYS A 37 12.34 -8.72 -14.92
N ARG A 38 11.09 -9.02 -14.56
CA ARG A 38 10.24 -9.96 -15.34
C ARG A 38 9.02 -9.34 -15.99
N CYS A 39 8.54 -8.21 -15.47
CA CYS A 39 7.33 -7.56 -15.92
C CYS A 39 7.67 -6.27 -16.67
N LYS A 40 6.70 -5.81 -17.46
CA LYS A 40 6.83 -4.54 -18.16
C LYS A 40 6.83 -3.35 -17.18
N PRO A 41 7.74 -2.36 -17.31
CA PRO A 41 7.87 -1.25 -16.36
C PRO A 41 6.56 -0.49 -16.11
N GLU A 42 5.73 -0.29 -17.14
CA GLU A 42 4.50 0.48 -17.04
C GLU A 42 3.42 -0.17 -16.14
N TYR A 43 3.56 -1.47 -15.82
CA TYR A 43 2.69 -2.21 -14.89
C TYR A 43 3.23 -2.25 -13.45
N MET A 44 4.47 -1.79 -13.20
CA MET A 44 5.17 -1.90 -11.91
C MET A 44 4.28 -1.51 -10.73
N ILE A 45 3.70 -0.31 -10.77
CA ILE A 45 2.85 0.20 -9.68
C ILE A 45 1.60 -0.67 -9.48
N THR A 46 0.95 -1.10 -10.57
CA THR A 46 -0.28 -1.90 -10.47
C THR A 46 0.00 -3.28 -9.85
N LEU A 47 1.10 -3.92 -10.26
CA LEU A 47 1.52 -5.22 -9.73
C LEU A 47 1.93 -5.12 -8.26
N MET A 48 2.74 -4.13 -7.90
CA MET A 48 3.12 -3.87 -6.51
C MET A 48 1.88 -3.73 -5.63
N ARG A 49 0.91 -2.89 -6.04
CA ARG A 49 -0.31 -2.66 -5.27
C ARG A 49 -1.16 -3.92 -5.13
N ARG A 50 -1.28 -4.73 -6.17
CA ARG A 50 -1.99 -6.02 -6.10
C ARG A 50 -1.34 -6.95 -5.09
N ILE A 51 -0.02 -7.08 -5.08
CA ILE A 51 0.70 -7.92 -4.11
C ILE A 51 0.54 -7.35 -2.68
N MET A 52 0.63 -6.03 -2.49
CA MET A 52 0.37 -5.38 -1.19
C MET A 52 -1.04 -5.66 -0.67
N MET A 53 -2.05 -5.66 -1.54
CA MET A 53 -3.44 -5.99 -1.17
C MET A 53 -3.56 -7.46 -0.73
N ARG A 54 -2.94 -8.40 -1.45
CA ARG A 54 -2.90 -9.82 -1.05
C ARG A 54 -2.24 -10.02 0.32
N ILE A 55 -1.09 -9.40 0.55
CA ILE A 55 -0.38 -9.42 1.84
C ILE A 55 -1.28 -8.84 2.93
N SER A 56 -1.92 -7.70 2.67
CA SER A 56 -2.82 -7.04 3.62
C SER A 56 -4.02 -7.92 4.01
N GLU A 57 -4.62 -8.61 3.05
CA GLU A 57 -5.71 -9.56 3.33
C GLU A 57 -5.23 -10.75 4.14
N ARG A 58 -4.03 -11.29 3.86
CA ARG A 58 -3.47 -12.40 4.65
C ARG A 58 -3.19 -12.00 6.09
N ILE A 59 -2.58 -10.82 6.31
CA ILE A 59 -2.37 -10.25 7.64
C ILE A 59 -3.71 -10.04 8.34
N ALA A 60 -4.70 -9.48 7.64
CA ALA A 60 -6.03 -9.27 8.20
C ALA A 60 -6.70 -10.58 8.64
N LYS A 61 -6.68 -11.61 7.78
CA LYS A 61 -7.23 -12.94 8.10
C LYS A 61 -6.50 -13.58 9.29
N ASN A 62 -5.17 -13.55 9.34
CA ASN A 62 -4.37 -14.13 10.43
C ASN A 62 -4.65 -13.46 11.79
N ASN A 63 -5.04 -12.18 11.78
CA ASN A 63 -5.31 -11.39 12.99
C ASN A 63 -6.82 -11.22 13.27
N GLY A 64 -7.70 -11.90 12.53
CA GLY A 64 -9.15 -11.80 12.70
C GLY A 64 -9.75 -10.43 12.36
N LEU A 65 -9.05 -9.61 11.57
CA LEU A 65 -9.52 -8.29 11.11
C LEU A 65 -10.54 -8.46 9.97
N LYS A 66 -11.46 -7.51 9.85
CA LYS A 66 -12.66 -7.65 9.00
C LYS A 66 -12.73 -6.70 7.81
N ALA A 67 -11.73 -5.85 7.61
CA ALA A 67 -11.69 -4.90 6.51
C ALA A 67 -10.26 -4.44 6.24
N ILE A 68 -10.03 -3.94 5.03
CA ILE A 68 -8.83 -3.21 4.65
C ILE A 68 -9.23 -1.74 4.45
N ILE A 69 -8.44 -0.80 4.97
CA ILE A 69 -8.68 0.64 4.79
C ILE A 69 -7.52 1.22 3.98
N THR A 70 -7.83 2.01 2.95
CA THR A 70 -6.82 2.72 2.17
C THR A 70 -7.09 4.23 2.16
N GLY A 71 -6.02 5.02 2.02
CA GLY A 71 -6.09 6.47 1.84
C GLY A 71 -6.28 6.90 0.38
N GLU A 72 -6.89 6.07 -0.46
CA GLU A 72 -7.10 6.39 -1.87
C GLU A 72 -8.17 7.47 -2.07
N SER A 73 -7.89 8.44 -2.96
CA SER A 73 -8.86 9.43 -3.43
C SER A 73 -9.01 9.31 -4.95
N LEU A 74 -10.23 9.40 -5.46
CA LEU A 74 -10.50 9.15 -6.88
C LEU A 74 -9.84 10.21 -7.76
N ALA A 75 -9.15 9.76 -8.82
CA ALA A 75 -8.53 10.61 -9.84
C ALA A 75 -7.44 11.58 -9.34
N GLN A 76 -6.92 11.36 -8.13
CA GLN A 76 -5.87 12.19 -7.56
C GLN A 76 -4.47 11.91 -8.15
N VAL A 77 -4.18 10.64 -8.46
CA VAL A 77 -2.94 10.19 -9.10
C VAL A 77 -3.21 9.09 -10.11
N ALA A 78 -2.24 8.82 -10.99
CA ALA A 78 -2.34 7.80 -12.05
C ALA A 78 -2.79 6.41 -11.55
N SER A 79 -2.34 6.01 -10.36
CA SER A 79 -2.68 4.72 -9.75
C SER A 79 -4.03 4.69 -9.02
N GLN A 80 -4.79 5.80 -9.05
CA GLN A 80 -6.08 5.97 -8.38
C GLN A 80 -7.20 6.34 -9.37
N THR A 81 -7.10 5.86 -10.61
CA THR A 81 -8.23 5.82 -11.56
C THR A 81 -9.22 4.72 -11.20
N ILE A 82 -10.44 4.78 -11.73
CA ILE A 82 -11.46 3.73 -11.53
C ILE A 82 -10.90 2.38 -11.99
N GLU A 83 -10.24 2.36 -13.15
CA GLU A 83 -9.63 1.16 -13.72
C GLU A 83 -8.52 0.60 -12.82
N SER A 84 -7.63 1.46 -12.31
CA SER A 84 -6.56 1.05 -11.40
C SER A 84 -7.11 0.50 -10.08
N MET A 85 -8.08 1.18 -9.48
CA MET A 85 -8.73 0.72 -8.25
C MET A 85 -9.45 -0.61 -8.48
N THR A 86 -10.16 -0.76 -9.59
CA THR A 86 -10.87 -2.00 -9.94
C THR A 86 -9.90 -3.17 -10.06
N VAL A 87 -8.81 -2.98 -10.82
CA VAL A 87 -7.78 -4.00 -11.01
C VAL A 87 -7.07 -4.32 -9.70
N THR A 88 -6.72 -3.33 -8.88
CA THR A 88 -6.07 -3.58 -7.59
C THR A 88 -7.02 -4.27 -6.61
N ASN A 89 -8.31 -3.93 -6.61
CA ASN A 89 -9.29 -4.54 -5.70
C ASN A 89 -9.64 -5.98 -6.11
N ALA A 90 -9.49 -6.36 -7.37
CA ALA A 90 -9.86 -7.69 -7.87
C ALA A 90 -9.06 -8.86 -7.27
N VAL A 91 -7.97 -8.60 -6.55
CA VAL A 91 -7.18 -9.64 -5.85
C VAL A 91 -7.66 -9.93 -4.43
N ILE A 92 -8.55 -9.09 -3.89
CA ILE A 92 -9.12 -9.27 -2.56
C ILE A 92 -10.30 -10.24 -2.67
N GLU A 93 -10.27 -11.29 -1.86
CA GLU A 93 -11.23 -12.39 -1.96
C GLU A 93 -12.47 -12.15 -1.11
N ASP A 94 -12.28 -11.79 0.17
CA ASP A 94 -13.35 -11.86 1.18
C ASP A 94 -13.57 -10.55 1.94
N LEU A 95 -12.56 -9.68 1.99
CA LEU A 95 -12.61 -8.49 2.84
C LEU A 95 -13.07 -7.23 2.10
N PRO A 96 -13.95 -6.40 2.71
CA PRO A 96 -14.26 -5.09 2.15
C PRO A 96 -13.04 -4.17 2.20
N VAL A 97 -12.83 -3.42 1.11
CA VAL A 97 -11.82 -2.35 1.04
C VAL A 97 -12.51 -0.99 1.18
N LEU A 98 -12.33 -0.36 2.32
CA LEU A 98 -12.92 0.93 2.66
C LEU A 98 -11.98 2.07 2.23
N ARG A 99 -12.56 3.10 1.59
CA ARG A 99 -11.83 4.24 1.04
C ARG A 99 -12.43 5.55 1.54
N PRO A 100 -12.13 5.97 2.79
CA PRO A 100 -12.75 7.17 3.38
C PRO A 100 -12.52 8.45 2.58
N LEU A 101 -11.43 8.51 1.80
CA LEU A 101 -11.03 9.69 1.04
C LEU A 101 -11.52 9.68 -0.42
N ILE A 102 -12.31 8.69 -0.84
CA ILE A 102 -12.62 8.44 -2.26
C ILE A 102 -13.21 9.64 -3.01
N GLY A 103 -14.00 10.46 -2.32
CA GLY A 103 -14.63 11.67 -2.87
C GLY A 103 -14.10 12.97 -2.27
N MET A 104 -12.98 12.93 -1.53
CA MET A 104 -12.38 14.11 -0.91
C MET A 104 -11.37 14.75 -1.84
N ASP A 105 -11.34 16.08 -1.85
CA ASP A 105 -10.31 16.83 -2.55
C ASP A 105 -8.99 16.85 -1.74
N LYS A 106 -7.93 17.33 -2.39
CA LYS A 106 -6.60 17.37 -1.76
C LYS A 106 -6.55 18.33 -0.58
N GLU A 107 -7.21 19.48 -0.69
CA GLU A 107 -7.12 20.54 0.29
C GLU A 107 -7.84 20.15 1.58
N ASP A 108 -8.99 19.48 1.50
CA ASP A 108 -9.72 18.92 2.63
C ASP A 108 -8.88 17.84 3.34
N ILE A 109 -8.23 16.95 2.59
CA ILE A 109 -7.32 15.94 3.15
C ILE A 109 -6.16 16.63 3.89
N ILE A 110 -5.56 17.66 3.29
CA ILE A 110 -4.49 18.44 3.91
C ILE A 110 -4.99 19.14 5.18
N ALA A 111 -6.15 19.78 5.15
CA ALA A 111 -6.73 20.46 6.29
C ALA A 111 -6.97 19.50 7.47
N ILE A 112 -7.51 18.30 7.19
CA ILE A 112 -7.67 17.25 8.20
C ILE A 112 -6.31 16.77 8.72
N SER A 113 -5.34 16.50 7.85
CA SER A 113 -4.02 16.03 8.26
C SER A 113 -3.30 17.03 9.18
N LYS A 114 -3.49 18.34 8.97
CA LYS A 114 -2.99 19.39 9.88
C LYS A 114 -3.74 19.37 11.21
N LYS A 115 -5.08 19.26 11.17
CA LYS A 115 -5.93 19.18 12.37
C LYS A 115 -5.56 17.99 13.26
N ILE A 116 -5.23 16.83 12.67
CA ILE A 116 -4.82 15.63 13.41
C ILE A 116 -3.31 15.53 13.62
N ARG A 117 -2.55 16.58 13.29
CA ARG A 117 -1.09 16.70 13.48
C ARG A 117 -0.24 15.67 12.70
N THR A 118 -0.74 15.12 11.59
CA THR A 118 0.02 14.16 10.76
C THR A 118 0.70 14.81 9.54
N TYR A 119 0.34 16.03 9.18
CA TYR A 119 0.83 16.68 7.96
C TYR A 119 2.36 16.80 7.91
N ASP A 120 2.97 17.42 8.92
CA ASP A 120 4.41 17.74 8.93
C ASP A 120 5.29 16.49 8.87
N THR A 121 4.89 15.42 9.57
CA THR A 121 5.57 14.12 9.49
C THR A 121 5.38 13.48 8.13
N SER A 122 4.17 13.57 7.53
CA SER A 122 3.84 12.92 6.26
C SER A 122 4.67 13.45 5.08
N ILE A 123 4.99 14.76 5.09
CA ILE A 123 5.73 15.46 4.02
C ILE A 123 7.25 15.34 4.13
N LEU A 124 7.79 14.63 5.14
CA LEU A 124 9.23 14.43 5.25
C LEU A 124 9.77 13.72 3.99
N PRO A 125 10.89 14.21 3.40
CA PRO A 125 11.37 13.81 2.07
C PRO A 125 12.15 12.49 2.13
N TYR A 126 11.52 11.45 2.66
CA TYR A 126 12.09 10.11 2.69
C TYR A 126 11.50 9.28 1.57
N GLU A 127 12.38 8.73 0.73
CA GLU A 127 12.00 7.80 -0.33
C GLU A 127 11.36 6.55 0.27
N ASP A 128 10.28 6.10 -0.37
CA ASP A 128 9.59 4.87 -0.02
C ASP A 128 9.69 3.86 -1.16
N CYS A 129 9.13 2.67 -0.95
CA CYS A 129 9.18 1.61 -1.96
C CYS A 129 8.60 2.06 -3.32
N CYS A 130 7.62 2.97 -3.36
CA CYS A 130 6.98 3.38 -4.61
C CYS A 130 7.85 4.34 -5.46
N THR A 131 8.90 4.93 -4.90
CA THR A 131 9.73 5.92 -5.61
C THR A 131 11.01 5.35 -6.22
N VAL A 132 11.52 4.23 -5.71
CA VAL A 132 12.82 3.66 -6.13
C VAL A 132 12.81 3.10 -7.57
N PHE A 133 11.66 2.60 -8.03
CA PHE A 133 11.50 2.01 -9.37
C PHE A 133 10.31 2.60 -10.12
N LEU A 134 10.07 3.91 -9.96
CA LEU A 134 8.94 4.56 -10.60
C LEU A 134 9.12 4.54 -12.14
N PRO A 135 8.16 3.96 -12.90
CA PRO A 135 8.24 4.02 -14.35
C PRO A 135 7.98 5.45 -14.85
N GLU A 136 8.63 5.83 -15.95
CA GLU A 136 8.44 7.15 -16.58
C GLU A 136 6.99 7.37 -17.03
N HIS A 137 6.31 6.30 -17.47
CA HIS A 137 4.93 6.33 -17.93
C HIS A 137 4.11 5.20 -17.29
N PRO A 138 3.57 5.39 -16.07
CA PRO A 138 2.71 4.41 -15.44
C PRO A 138 1.38 4.29 -16.20
N ILE A 139 0.84 3.07 -16.29
CA ILE A 139 -0.49 2.85 -16.87
C ILE A 139 -1.57 3.46 -15.98
N ILE A 140 -2.43 4.29 -16.60
CA ILE A 140 -3.61 4.90 -15.96
C ILE A 140 -4.91 4.11 -16.17
N LYS A 141 -4.93 3.20 -17.15
CA LYS A 141 -6.10 2.36 -17.49
C LYS A 141 -5.70 0.90 -17.61
N PRO A 142 -5.26 0.27 -16.50
CA PRO A 142 -4.85 -1.12 -16.53
C PRO A 142 -6.06 -2.01 -16.83
N ARG A 143 -5.84 -3.05 -17.62
CA ARG A 143 -6.84 -4.07 -17.89
C ARG A 143 -6.47 -5.34 -17.12
N ILE A 144 -7.45 -5.94 -16.45
CA ILE A 144 -7.26 -7.12 -15.62
C ILE A 144 -6.54 -8.25 -16.39
N ASP A 145 -6.95 -8.52 -17.63
CA ASP A 145 -6.36 -9.57 -18.48
C ASP A 145 -4.88 -9.37 -18.78
N LYS A 146 -4.44 -8.10 -18.88
CA LYS A 146 -3.03 -7.76 -19.12
C LYS A 146 -2.21 -7.85 -17.85
N VAL A 147 -2.80 -7.42 -16.74
CA VAL A 147 -2.13 -7.42 -15.43
C VAL A 147 -1.92 -8.86 -14.96
N GLU A 148 -2.93 -9.72 -15.07
CA GLU A 148 -2.80 -11.15 -14.75
C GLU A 148 -1.77 -11.87 -15.62
N LYS A 149 -1.63 -11.46 -16.89
CA LYS A 149 -0.57 -11.97 -17.78
C LYS A 149 0.83 -11.51 -17.34
N GLU A 150 0.97 -10.32 -16.79
CA GLU A 150 2.26 -9.90 -16.21
C GLU A 150 2.52 -10.62 -14.88
N GLU A 151 1.49 -10.81 -14.05
CA GLU A 151 1.56 -11.59 -12.79
C GLU A 151 1.98 -13.04 -13.02
N SER A 152 1.55 -13.68 -14.12
CA SER A 152 1.91 -15.07 -14.43
C SER A 152 3.40 -15.28 -14.70
N ARG A 153 4.20 -14.21 -14.76
CA ARG A 153 5.67 -14.27 -14.88
C ARG A 153 6.39 -14.31 -13.54
N LEU A 154 5.65 -14.10 -12.45
CA LEU A 154 6.13 -14.05 -11.07
C LEU A 154 5.62 -15.28 -10.31
N ASN A 155 6.42 -15.77 -9.36
CA ASN A 155 5.92 -16.72 -8.37
C ASN A 155 5.34 -15.95 -7.18
N ILE A 156 4.13 -15.40 -7.34
CA ILE A 156 3.54 -14.47 -6.37
C ILE A 156 3.40 -15.08 -4.98
N GLU A 157 2.95 -16.35 -4.89
CA GLU A 157 2.75 -17.00 -3.60
C GLU A 157 4.07 -17.22 -2.85
N GLU A 158 5.13 -17.63 -3.54
CA GLU A 158 6.47 -17.76 -2.95
C GLU A 158 7.01 -16.41 -2.47
N LEU A 159 6.86 -15.37 -3.30
CA LEU A 159 7.30 -14.01 -2.96
C LEU A 159 6.56 -13.44 -1.76
N ILE A 160 5.24 -13.66 -1.67
CA ILE A 160 4.43 -13.26 -0.51
C ILE A 160 4.86 -14.04 0.73
N ALA A 161 5.02 -15.36 0.62
CA ALA A 161 5.43 -16.19 1.75
C ALA A 161 6.79 -15.77 2.32
N GLU A 162 7.78 -15.53 1.46
CA GLU A 162 9.11 -15.06 1.88
C GLU A 162 9.04 -13.69 2.56
N ALA A 163 8.27 -12.76 2.01
CA ALA A 163 8.12 -11.42 2.58
C ALA A 163 7.43 -11.48 3.96
N MET A 164 6.42 -12.33 4.12
CA MET A 164 5.72 -12.52 5.38
C MET A 164 6.53 -13.27 6.43
N GLU A 165 7.42 -14.19 6.04
CA GLU A 165 8.32 -14.87 6.99
C GLU A 165 9.29 -13.89 7.66
N LYS A 166 9.65 -12.81 6.96
CA LYS A 166 10.54 -11.75 7.42
C LYS A 166 9.79 -10.56 8.04
N GLU A 167 8.52 -10.75 8.40
CA GLU A 167 7.69 -9.74 9.04
C GLU A 167 8.31 -9.26 10.37
N GLU A 168 8.34 -7.95 10.56
CA GLU A 168 8.64 -7.32 11.85
C GLU A 168 7.36 -6.67 12.39
N ILE A 169 7.05 -6.93 13.66
CA ILE A 169 5.87 -6.37 14.33
C ILE A 169 6.32 -5.36 15.38
N VAL A 170 5.76 -4.16 15.34
CA VAL A 170 5.99 -3.08 16.30
C VAL A 170 4.67 -2.63 16.91
N ASN A 171 4.59 -2.48 18.22
CA ASN A 171 3.40 -1.94 18.89
C ASN A 171 3.64 -0.52 19.38
N THR A 172 2.67 0.37 19.19
CA THR A 172 2.77 1.75 19.71
C THR A 172 2.74 1.84 21.23
N LYS A 173 2.33 0.78 21.96
CA LYS A 173 2.45 0.71 23.43
C LYS A 173 3.91 0.62 23.91
N ASP A 174 4.78 0.06 23.07
CA ASP A 174 6.13 -0.33 23.45
C ASP A 174 7.17 0.74 23.07
N LEU A 175 6.69 1.87 22.54
CA LEU A 175 7.47 3.02 22.04
C LEU A 175 7.27 4.24 22.94
#